data_AF-A0A5P8AS31-F1
#
_entry.id   AF-A0A5P8AS31-F1
#
_cell.length_a   1.000
_cell.length_b   1.000
_cell.length_c   1.000
_cell.angle_alpha   90.00
_cell.angle_beta   90.00
_cell.angle_gamma   90.00
#
_symmetry.space_group_name_H-M   'P 1'
#
loop_
_entity.id
_entity.type
_entity.pdbx_description
1 polymer ?
#
loop_
_entity_poly.entity_id
_entity_poly.type
_entity_poly.pdbx_seq_one_letter_code
_entity_poly.pdbx_strand_id
1 'polypeptide(L)'
;KENPAVDSTDGIEKAKDAADIAIAPAVAGKKEIKEDSAKKDAIIAAGIALRAMAKGGKFAANNNAKDADAVNGVAASAVGKILSTLIIAVRNTVDSGLKTINAALATVNQEDKSAEVTNAAEVTASVKN
;
A
#
# COMPACT_ATOMS: atom_id res chain seq x y z
N LYS A 1 -0.60 -8.13 12.15
CA LYS A 1 -0.63 -9.61 12.22
C LYS A 1 -0.08 -10.12 10.90
N GLU A 2 1.00 -10.90 10.90
CA GLU A 2 1.68 -11.34 9.66
C GLU A 2 0.87 -12.38 8.88
N ASN A 3 0.00 -13.13 9.55
CA ASN A 3 -0.85 -14.13 8.91
C ASN A 3 -2.32 -13.93 9.34
N PRO A 4 -3.20 -13.45 8.45
CA PRO A 4 -4.63 -13.37 8.76
C PRO A 4 -5.19 -14.78 9.01
N ALA A 5 -6.10 -14.90 9.99
CA ALA A 5 -6.62 -16.20 10.39
C ALA A 5 -7.97 -16.43 9.72
N VAL A 6 -8.06 -17.47 8.90
CA VAL A 6 -9.33 -17.89 8.30
C VAL A 6 -10.19 -18.52 9.39
N ASP A 7 -11.33 -17.90 9.71
CA ASP A 7 -12.38 -18.57 10.48
C ASP A 7 -13.33 -19.28 9.52
N SER A 8 -13.16 -20.59 9.34
CA SER A 8 -14.02 -21.39 8.45
C SER A 8 -15.42 -21.65 9.00
N THR A 9 -15.63 -21.46 10.31
CA THR A 9 -16.91 -21.77 10.98
C THR A 9 -17.85 -20.58 10.96
N ASP A 10 -17.34 -19.39 11.29
CA ASP A 10 -18.12 -18.16 11.39
C ASP A 10 -17.83 -17.17 10.24
N GLY A 11 -16.81 -17.42 9.43
CA GLY A 11 -16.52 -16.64 8.23
C GLY A 11 -16.31 -15.15 8.56
N ILE A 12 -17.08 -14.30 7.87
CA ILE A 12 -17.00 -12.85 8.00
C ILE A 12 -17.43 -12.33 9.39
N GLU A 13 -18.23 -13.09 10.15
CA GLU A 13 -18.69 -12.65 11.47
C GLU A 13 -17.54 -12.50 12.48
N LYS A 14 -16.50 -13.33 12.34
CA LYS A 14 -15.32 -13.37 13.22
C LYS A 14 -14.11 -12.59 12.70
N ALA A 15 -14.25 -11.91 11.57
CA ALA A 15 -13.18 -11.08 11.02
C ALA A 15 -12.90 -9.88 11.93
N LYS A 16 -11.64 -9.73 12.38
CA LYS A 16 -11.27 -8.69 13.36
C LYS A 16 -10.58 -7.48 12.74
N ASP A 17 -10.06 -7.65 11.52
CA ASP A 17 -9.32 -6.63 10.79
C ASP A 17 -9.54 -6.77 9.27
N ALA A 18 -8.92 -5.88 8.50
CA ALA A 18 -9.05 -5.84 7.05
C ALA A 18 -8.51 -7.10 6.36
N ALA A 19 -7.45 -7.70 6.90
CA ALA A 19 -6.83 -8.88 6.30
C ALA A 19 -7.73 -10.12 6.52
N ASP A 20 -8.31 -10.26 7.72
CA ASP A 20 -9.31 -11.29 8.00
C ASP A 20 -10.56 -11.10 7.10
N ILE A 21 -11.05 -9.86 6.90
CA ILE A 21 -12.16 -9.58 5.95
C ILE A 21 -11.80 -10.02 4.52
N ALA A 22 -10.57 -9.74 4.09
CA ALA A 22 -10.14 -9.99 2.72
C ALA A 22 -10.16 -11.48 2.37
N ILE A 23 -9.82 -12.34 3.34
CA ILE A 23 -9.75 -13.79 3.16
C ILE A 23 -10.98 -14.54 3.67
N ALA A 24 -11.95 -13.85 4.27
CA ALA A 24 -13.10 -14.49 4.91
C ALA A 24 -13.87 -15.40 3.92
N PRO A 25 -14.09 -16.67 4.27
CA PRO A 25 -14.84 -17.61 3.46
C PRO A 25 -16.33 -17.29 3.53
N ALA A 26 -17.08 -17.69 2.50
CA ALA A 26 -18.53 -17.61 2.54
C ALA A 26 -19.08 -18.72 3.45
N VAL A 27 -19.82 -18.32 4.48
CA VAL A 27 -20.53 -19.25 5.37
C VAL A 27 -22.02 -18.93 5.35
N ALA A 28 -22.86 -19.95 5.21
CA ALA A 28 -24.30 -19.79 5.10
C ALA A 28 -24.89 -19.07 6.33
N GLY A 29 -25.69 -18.02 6.11
CA GLY A 29 -26.29 -17.22 7.18
C GLY A 29 -25.34 -16.23 7.86
N LYS A 30 -24.05 -16.19 7.48
CA LYS A 30 -23.00 -15.35 8.06
C LYS A 30 -22.65 -14.22 7.10
N LYS A 31 -23.44 -13.15 7.11
CA LYS A 31 -23.34 -12.04 6.12
C LYS A 31 -22.93 -10.70 6.71
N GLU A 32 -22.71 -10.64 8.02
CA GLU A 32 -22.47 -9.40 8.75
C GLU A 32 -21.15 -9.48 9.51
N ILE A 33 -20.47 -8.33 9.65
CA ILE A 33 -19.29 -8.22 10.50
C ILE A 33 -19.78 -7.98 11.94
N LYS A 34 -19.48 -8.91 12.86
CA LYS A 34 -19.93 -8.81 14.26
C LYS A 34 -18.87 -8.23 15.19
N GLU A 35 -17.59 -8.41 14.88
CA GLU A 35 -16.49 -7.89 15.69
C GLU A 35 -16.40 -6.36 15.58
N ASP A 36 -16.49 -5.67 16.72
CA ASP A 36 -16.51 -4.20 16.75
C ASP A 36 -15.20 -3.57 16.25
N SER A 37 -14.08 -4.29 16.36
CA SER A 37 -12.81 -3.84 15.78
C SER A 37 -12.89 -3.69 14.26
N ALA A 38 -13.73 -4.48 13.59
CA ALA A 38 -13.85 -4.53 12.13
C ALA A 38 -15.02 -3.71 11.57
N LYS A 39 -15.98 -3.24 12.41
CA LYS A 39 -17.14 -2.43 11.99
C LYS A 39 -16.81 -0.97 11.62
N LYS A 40 -15.54 -0.62 11.48
CA LYS A 40 -15.13 0.73 11.06
C LYS A 40 -15.09 0.79 9.53
N ASP A 41 -15.70 1.81 8.94
CA ASP A 41 -15.74 1.99 7.48
C ASP A 41 -14.37 1.87 6.82
N ALA A 42 -13.33 2.44 7.44
CA ALA A 42 -11.96 2.36 6.94
C ALA A 42 -11.43 0.91 6.88
N ILE A 43 -11.79 0.08 7.86
CA ILE A 43 -11.35 -1.32 7.94
C ILE A 43 -12.11 -2.17 6.94
N ILE A 44 -13.42 -1.94 6.79
CA ILE A 44 -14.24 -2.60 5.78
C ILE A 44 -13.75 -2.25 4.38
N ALA A 45 -13.53 -0.95 4.10
CA ALA A 45 -13.01 -0.49 2.81
C ALA A 45 -11.62 -1.06 2.51
N ALA A 46 -10.73 -1.13 3.51
CA ALA A 46 -9.43 -1.78 3.36
C ALA A 46 -9.57 -3.27 3.05
N GLY A 47 -10.45 -3.99 3.75
CA GLY A 47 -10.70 -5.41 3.49
C GLY A 47 -11.28 -5.68 2.10
N ILE A 48 -12.20 -4.82 1.64
CA ILE A 48 -12.73 -4.85 0.27
C ILE A 48 -11.60 -4.63 -0.74
N ALA A 49 -10.79 -3.59 -0.57
CA ALA A 49 -9.71 -3.32 -1.50
C ALA A 49 -8.68 -4.46 -1.55
N LEU A 50 -8.29 -5.00 -0.40
CA LEU A 50 -7.39 -6.16 -0.32
C LEU A 50 -7.98 -7.37 -1.04
N ARG A 51 -9.27 -7.68 -0.83
CA ARG A 51 -9.95 -8.77 -1.53
C ARG A 51 -10.02 -8.53 -3.04
N ALA A 52 -10.33 -7.31 -3.48
CA ALA A 52 -10.42 -6.96 -4.88
C ALA A 52 -9.05 -7.05 -5.60
N MET A 53 -7.96 -6.75 -4.91
CA MET A 53 -6.60 -6.85 -5.44
C MET A 53 -6.02 -8.27 -5.36
N ALA A 54 -6.51 -9.10 -4.45
CA ALA A 54 -6.01 -10.46 -4.24
C ALA A 54 -6.34 -11.37 -5.43
N LYS A 55 -5.40 -12.24 -5.79
CA LYS A 55 -5.60 -13.25 -6.83
C LYS A 55 -6.77 -14.17 -6.45
N GLY A 56 -7.77 -14.25 -7.32
CA GLY A 56 -8.97 -15.06 -7.08
C GLY A 56 -9.97 -14.46 -6.10
N GLY A 57 -9.75 -13.22 -5.64
CA GLY A 57 -10.70 -12.48 -4.82
C GLY A 57 -12.00 -12.23 -5.57
N LYS A 58 -13.11 -12.56 -4.92
CA LYS A 58 -14.48 -12.44 -5.47
C LYS A 58 -15.42 -11.96 -4.38
N PHE A 59 -16.46 -11.25 -4.78
CA PHE A 59 -17.54 -10.81 -3.91
C PHE A 59 -18.82 -11.54 -4.29
N ALA A 60 -19.59 -11.94 -3.28
CA ALA A 60 -20.93 -12.47 -3.48
C ALA A 60 -21.90 -11.30 -3.66
N ALA A 61 -22.80 -11.40 -4.64
CA ALA A 61 -23.92 -10.50 -4.85
C ALA A 61 -25.18 -11.34 -5.10
N ASN A 62 -26.36 -10.74 -4.96
CA ASN A 62 -27.59 -11.41 -5.40
C ASN A 62 -27.59 -11.54 -6.92
N ASN A 63 -28.43 -12.44 -7.44
CA ASN A 63 -28.49 -12.74 -8.87
C ASN A 63 -29.27 -11.69 -9.69
N ASN A 64 -28.95 -10.41 -9.48
CA ASN A 64 -29.47 -9.29 -10.25
C ASN A 64 -28.33 -8.32 -10.62
N ALA A 65 -28.47 -7.65 -11.76
CA ALA A 65 -27.42 -6.78 -12.29
C ALA A 65 -27.12 -5.59 -11.36
N LYS A 66 -28.14 -5.01 -10.73
CA LYS A 66 -28.00 -3.83 -9.85
C LYS A 66 -27.08 -4.10 -8.66
N ASP A 67 -27.24 -5.24 -8.00
CA ASP A 67 -26.44 -5.60 -6.83
C ASP A 67 -25.00 -5.95 -7.24
N ALA A 68 -24.82 -6.62 -8.39
CA ALA A 68 -23.51 -6.90 -8.94
C ALA A 68 -22.75 -5.61 -9.30
N ASP A 69 -23.42 -4.66 -9.96
CA ASP A 69 -22.84 -3.36 -10.33
C ASP A 69 -22.49 -2.51 -9.10
N ALA A 70 -23.33 -2.54 -8.06
CA ALA A 70 -23.05 -1.86 -6.80
C ALA A 70 -21.79 -2.43 -6.13
N VAL A 71 -21.66 -3.76 -6.06
CA VAL A 71 -20.47 -4.43 -5.51
C VAL A 71 -19.22 -4.09 -6.33
N ASN A 72 -19.30 -4.12 -7.66
CA ASN A 72 -18.20 -3.74 -8.55
C ASN A 72 -17.79 -2.28 -8.36
N GLY A 73 -18.76 -1.36 -8.24
CA GLY A 73 -18.51 0.06 -8.00
C GLY A 73 -17.81 0.32 -6.66
N VAL A 74 -18.25 -0.35 -5.59
CA VAL A 74 -17.62 -0.25 -4.26
C VAL A 74 -16.19 -0.81 -4.30
N ALA A 75 -15.98 -1.98 -4.92
CA ALA A 75 -14.66 -2.59 -5.05
C ALA A 75 -13.69 -1.69 -5.83
N ALA A 76 -14.11 -1.19 -7.00
CA ALA A 76 -13.30 -0.29 -7.82
C ALA A 76 -12.99 1.03 -7.09
N SER A 77 -13.98 1.61 -6.39
CA SER A 77 -13.80 2.84 -5.61
C SER A 77 -12.82 2.66 -4.46
N ALA A 78 -12.92 1.55 -3.71
CA ALA A 78 -12.02 1.25 -2.61
C ALA A 78 -10.57 1.09 -3.10
N VAL A 79 -10.35 0.32 -4.16
CA VAL A 79 -9.03 0.14 -4.79
C VAL A 79 -8.49 1.47 -5.30
N GLY A 80 -9.31 2.24 -6.03
CA GLY A 80 -8.92 3.53 -6.59
C GLY A 80 -8.49 4.54 -5.54
N LYS A 81 -9.20 4.62 -4.41
CA LYS A 81 -8.84 5.52 -3.29
C LYS A 81 -7.52 5.13 -2.63
N ILE A 82 -7.33 3.85 -2.30
CA ILE A 82 -6.09 3.38 -1.67
C ILE A 82 -4.88 3.62 -2.58
N LEU A 83 -4.99 3.27 -3.86
CA LEU A 83 -3.92 3.48 -4.82
C LEU A 83 -3.62 4.97 -5.02
N SER A 84 -4.65 5.83 -5.06
CA SER A 84 -4.47 7.28 -5.15
C SER A 84 -3.70 7.85 -3.96
N THR A 85 -4.05 7.43 -2.75
CA THR A 85 -3.32 7.83 -1.53
C THR A 85 -1.88 7.34 -1.54
N LEU A 86 -1.64 6.09 -1.94
CA LEU A 86 -0.29 5.53 -2.05
C LEU A 86 0.56 6.32 -3.07
N ILE A 87 0.00 6.63 -4.24
CA ILE A 87 0.67 7.42 -5.27
C ILE A 87 1.06 8.80 -4.74
N ILE A 88 0.16 9.47 -4.03
CA ILE A 88 0.45 10.80 -3.43
C ILE A 88 1.58 10.68 -2.40
N ALA A 89 1.52 9.67 -1.52
CA ALA A 89 2.57 9.45 -0.52
C ALA A 89 3.94 9.25 -1.18
N VAL A 90 4.03 8.41 -2.20
CA VAL A 90 5.26 8.18 -2.96
C VAL A 90 5.76 9.47 -3.62
N ARG A 91 4.87 10.25 -4.27
CA ARG A 91 5.25 11.53 -4.88
C ARG A 91 5.79 12.53 -3.86
N ASN A 92 5.16 12.62 -2.69
CA ASN A 92 5.62 13.54 -1.63
C ASN A 92 7.00 13.13 -1.09
N THR A 93 7.26 11.82 -0.94
CA THR A 93 8.58 11.31 -0.55
C THR A 93 9.63 11.61 -1.60
N VAL A 94 9.33 11.37 -2.88
CA VAL A 94 10.24 11.67 -4.00
C VAL A 94 10.50 13.17 -4.13
N ASP A 95 9.47 14.01 -4.05
CA ASP A 95 9.58 15.47 -4.11
C ASP A 95 10.47 16.02 -2.98
N SER A 96 10.27 15.52 -1.75
CA SER A 96 11.11 15.89 -0.61
C SER A 96 12.58 15.53 -0.83
N GLY A 97 12.85 14.31 -1.31
CA GLY A 97 14.21 13.88 -1.64
C GLY A 97 14.85 14.72 -2.75
N LEU A 98 14.10 15.02 -3.81
CA LEU A 98 14.60 15.84 -4.92
C LEU A 98 14.89 17.29 -4.47
N LYS A 99 14.10 17.85 -3.57
CA LYS A 99 14.37 19.17 -2.97
C LYS A 99 15.67 19.18 -2.18
N THR A 100 15.94 18.14 -1.40
CA THR A 100 17.22 18.01 -0.68
C THR A 100 18.41 17.93 -1.63
N ILE A 101 18.30 17.16 -2.72
CA ILE A 101 19.35 17.08 -3.75
C ILE A 101 19.57 18.45 -4.40
N ASN A 102 18.50 19.16 -4.75
CA ASN A 102 18.59 20.49 -5.35
C ASN A 102 19.30 21.49 -4.41
N ALA A 103 18.93 21.51 -3.13
CA ALA A 103 19.59 22.35 -2.13
C ALA A 103 21.09 22.02 -2.00
N ALA A 104 21.47 20.74 -1.97
CA ALA A 104 22.87 20.34 -1.93
C ALA A 104 23.63 20.80 -3.17
N LEU A 105 23.08 20.58 -4.37
CA LEU A 105 23.69 21.02 -5.62
C LEU A 105 23.84 22.54 -5.71
N ALA A 106 22.91 23.30 -5.14
CA ALA A 106 22.99 24.76 -5.09
C ALA A 106 24.16 25.27 -4.23
N THR A 107 24.71 24.44 -3.33
CA THR A 107 25.86 24.80 -2.50
C THR A 107 27.22 24.44 -3.11
N VAL A 108 27.24 23.66 -4.20
CA VAL A 108 28.48 23.21 -4.85
C VAL A 108 29.08 24.33 -5.70
N ASN A 109 30.32 24.72 -5.38
CA ASN A 109 31.10 25.73 -6.09
C ASN A 109 32.22 25.10 -6.95
N GLN A 110 32.91 25.89 -7.79
CA GLN A 110 34.01 25.38 -8.64
C GLN A 110 35.19 24.82 -7.83
N GLU A 111 35.47 25.37 -6.64
CA GLU A 111 36.57 24.93 -5.78
C GLU A 111 36.31 23.53 -5.17
N ASP A 112 35.06 23.18 -4.88
CA ASP A 112 34.67 21.85 -4.39
C ASP A 112 34.99 20.73 -5.41
N LYS A 113 34.91 21.05 -6.70
CA LYS A 113 35.31 20.12 -7.78
C LYS A 113 36.82 19.94 -7.87
N SER A 114 37.59 20.94 -7.45
CA SER A 114 39.05 20.93 -7.55
C SER A 114 39.69 20.07 -6.46
N ALA A 115 39.13 20.08 -5.24
CA ALA A 115 39.62 19.30 -4.10
C ALA A 115 39.50 17.78 -4.28
N GLU A 116 38.53 17.29 -5.05
CA GLU A 116 38.39 15.87 -5.36
C GLU A 116 39.48 15.39 -6.35
N VAL A 117 39.88 16.25 -7.30
CA VAL A 117 40.93 15.94 -8.28
C VAL A 117 42.32 15.90 -7.64
N THR A 118 42.59 16.74 -6.63
CA THR A 118 43.89 16.75 -5.93
C THR A 118 44.07 15.50 -5.06
N ASN A 119 43.00 15.00 -4.41
CA ASN A 119 43.07 13.78 -3.61
C ASN A 119 43.26 12.51 -4.47
N ALA A 120 42.66 12.45 -5.67
CA ALA A 120 42.88 11.34 -6.61
C ALA A 120 44.31 11.34 -7.22
N ALA A 121 44.92 12.51 -7.38
CA ALA A 121 46.28 12.66 -7.89
C ALA A 121 47.36 12.28 -6.86
N GLU A 122 47.16 12.56 -5.57
CA GLU A 122 48.12 12.16 -4.52
C GLU A 122 48.14 10.64 -4.27
N VAL A 123 46.99 9.96 -4.38
CA VAL A 123 46.92 8.49 -4.23
C VAL A 123 47.63 7.77 -5.38
N THR A 124 47.68 8.34 -6.59
CA THR A 124 48.40 7.74 -7.72
C THR A 124 49.91 8.03 -7.71
N ALA A 125 50.36 9.11 -7.04
CA ALA A 125 51.78 9.40 -6.87
C ALA A 125 52.45 8.57 -5.77
N SER A 126 51.73 8.21 -4.70
CA SER A 126 52.28 7.47 -3.55
C SER A 126 52.45 5.96 -3.78
N VAL A 127 51.86 5.37 -4.83
CA VAL A 127 52.01 3.95 -5.20
C VAL A 127 53.29 3.69 -6.03
N LYS A 128 54.04 4.75 -6.40
CA LYS A 128 55.20 4.66 -7.30
C LYS A 128 56.58 4.79 -6.63
N ASN A 129 56.65 4.83 -5.29
CA ASN A 129 57.92 4.88 -4.55
C ASN A 129 58.23 3.56 -3.86
#